data_AF-A0A455U0S7-F1
#
_entry.id   AF-A0A455U0S7-F1
#
_cell.length_a   1.000
_cell.length_b   1.000
_cell.length_c   1.000
_cell.angle_alpha   90.00
_cell.angle_beta   90.00
_cell.angle_gamma   90.00
#
_symmetry.space_group_name_H-M   'P 1'
#
loop_
_entity.id
_entity.type
_entity.pdbx_description
1 polymer ?
#
loop_
_entity_poly.entity_id
_entity_poly.type
_entity_poly.pdbx_seq_one_letter_code
_entity_poly.pdbx_strand_id
1 'polypeptide(L)'
;MVNTIHEQQRFQHAVINVATAVSAENGEAFLHQLTMHMAEALFAEVGFIALLDEQNTDIAHTITLYVNGQLQDNFAYYLPGVPCHKVMVEQECVVHEGAAIMLPRESNGALSWVNGYVGRRLDNSHGQPMGLIGVMFKSH
;
A
#
# COMPACT_ATOMS: atom_id res chain seq x y z
N MET A 1 26.11 -29.24 -15.97
CA MET A 1 24.88 -29.07 -15.17
C MET A 1 25.11 -28.36 -13.83
N VAL A 2 26.27 -28.50 -13.18
CA VAL A 2 26.56 -27.80 -11.90
C VAL A 2 26.90 -26.30 -12.06
N ASN A 3 27.48 -25.89 -13.21
CA ASN A 3 27.90 -24.49 -13.45
C ASN A 3 26.72 -23.52 -13.63
N THR A 4 25.65 -23.95 -14.32
CA THR A 4 24.49 -23.10 -14.66
C THR A 4 23.61 -22.80 -13.44
N ILE A 5 23.52 -23.75 -12.49
CA ILE A 5 22.77 -23.56 -11.23
C ILE A 5 23.48 -22.54 -10.34
N HIS A 6 24.81 -22.59 -10.25
CA HIS A 6 25.60 -21.61 -9.50
C HIS A 6 25.54 -20.20 -10.11
N GLU A 7 25.57 -20.06 -11.43
CA GLU A 7 25.43 -18.76 -12.11
C GLU A 7 24.03 -18.16 -11.92
N GLN A 8 22.97 -18.97 -12.03
CA GLN A 8 21.60 -18.52 -11.85
C GLN A 8 21.32 -18.11 -10.40
N GLN A 9 21.82 -18.86 -9.42
CA GLN A 9 21.75 -18.50 -8.00
C GLN A 9 22.56 -17.23 -7.69
N ARG A 10 23.73 -17.05 -8.31
CA ARG A 10 24.55 -15.85 -8.14
C ARG A 10 23.91 -14.61 -8.74
N PHE A 11 23.23 -14.75 -9.89
CA PHE A 11 22.44 -13.69 -10.49
C PHE A 11 21.22 -13.33 -9.62
N GLN A 12 20.47 -14.33 -9.13
CA GLN A 12 19.36 -14.11 -8.20
C GLN A 12 19.81 -13.43 -6.90
N HIS A 13 20.93 -13.87 -6.32
CA HIS A 13 21.52 -13.22 -5.14
C HIS A 13 21.98 -11.79 -5.41
N ALA A 14 22.54 -11.51 -6.59
CA ALA A 14 22.93 -10.15 -6.96
C ALA A 14 21.71 -9.23 -7.12
N VAL A 15 20.64 -9.72 -7.75
CA VAL A 15 19.37 -8.98 -7.90
C VAL A 15 18.72 -8.73 -6.54
N ILE A 16 18.66 -9.75 -5.68
CA ILE A 16 18.12 -9.63 -4.32
C ILE A 16 18.96 -8.66 -3.48
N ASN A 17 20.29 -8.74 -3.53
CA ASN A 17 21.16 -7.84 -2.78
C ASN A 17 21.04 -6.38 -3.24
N VAL A 18 20.88 -6.14 -4.54
CA VAL A 18 20.61 -4.79 -5.07
C VAL A 18 19.24 -4.30 -4.63
N ALA A 19 18.19 -5.13 -4.74
CA ALA A 19 16.86 -4.78 -4.26
C ALA A 19 16.83 -4.50 -2.74
N THR A 20 17.60 -5.26 -1.96
CA THR A 20 17.73 -5.12 -0.51
C THR A 20 18.54 -3.87 -0.14
N ALA A 21 19.63 -3.56 -0.84
CA ALA A 21 20.43 -2.35 -0.61
C ALA A 21 19.65 -1.08 -0.95
N VAL A 22 18.90 -1.07 -2.06
CA VAL A 22 17.96 0.02 -2.41
C VAL A 22 16.89 0.19 -1.33
N SER A 23 16.42 -0.91 -0.74
CA SER A 23 15.45 -0.89 0.35
C SER A 23 16.05 -0.44 1.69
N ALA A 24 17.34 -0.70 1.94
CA ALA A 24 18.01 -0.45 3.22
C ALA A 24 18.60 0.97 3.34
N GLU A 25 19.04 1.58 2.24
CA GLU A 25 19.62 2.93 2.23
C GLU A 25 18.54 4.02 2.06
N ASN A 26 17.39 3.68 1.47
CA ASN A 26 16.33 4.62 1.08
C ASN A 26 14.91 3.99 1.15
N GLY A 27 14.62 3.19 2.18
CA GLY A 27 13.35 2.44 2.29
C GLY A 27 12.08 3.29 2.09
N GLU A 28 12.07 4.51 2.62
CA GLU A 28 10.97 5.47 2.40
C GLU A 28 10.83 5.88 0.92
N ALA A 29 11.93 6.21 0.25
CA ALA A 29 11.90 6.59 -1.17
C ALA A 29 11.45 5.42 -2.07
N PHE A 30 11.84 4.19 -1.73
CA PHE A 30 11.33 3.00 -2.42
C PHE A 30 9.81 2.87 -2.27
N LEU A 31 9.27 2.99 -1.06
CA LEU A 31 7.84 2.90 -0.80
C LEU A 31 7.06 4.03 -1.52
N HIS A 32 7.63 5.24 -1.57
CA HIS A 32 7.07 6.35 -2.33
C HIS A 32 7.00 6.03 -3.83
N GLN A 33 8.09 5.55 -4.43
CA GLN A 33 8.13 5.18 -5.85
C GLN A 33 7.16 4.02 -6.15
N LEU A 34 7.12 2.99 -5.30
CA LEU A 34 6.19 1.88 -5.44
C LEU A 34 4.73 2.36 -5.45
N THR A 35 4.37 3.22 -4.51
CA THR A 35 3.01 3.74 -4.35
C THR A 35 2.58 4.60 -5.53
N MET A 36 3.46 5.50 -5.96
CA MET A 36 3.27 6.33 -7.16
C MET A 36 3.10 5.47 -8.41
N HIS A 37 4.05 4.57 -8.69
CA HIS A 37 4.00 3.73 -9.89
C HIS A 37 2.78 2.80 -9.92
N MET A 38 2.36 2.29 -8.77
CA MET A 38 1.13 1.50 -8.67
C MET A 38 -0.12 2.32 -9.01
N ALA A 39 -0.24 3.54 -8.47
CA ALA A 39 -1.37 4.41 -8.79
C ALA A 39 -1.38 4.78 -10.27
N GLU A 40 -0.24 5.20 -10.82
CA GLU A 40 -0.10 5.59 -12.23
C GLU A 40 -0.37 4.43 -13.19
N ALA A 41 0.16 3.23 -12.92
CA ALA A 41 -0.04 2.06 -13.78
C ALA A 41 -1.49 1.59 -13.84
N LEU A 42 -2.26 1.83 -12.77
CA LEU A 42 -3.68 1.49 -12.68
C LEU A 42 -4.59 2.66 -13.03
N PHE A 43 -4.04 3.83 -13.40
CA PHE A 43 -4.79 5.07 -13.61
C PHE A 43 -5.67 5.45 -12.40
N ALA A 44 -5.20 5.15 -11.20
CA ALA A 44 -5.89 5.48 -9.95
C ALA A 44 -5.50 6.89 -9.47
N GLU A 45 -6.45 7.62 -8.90
CA GLU A 45 -6.20 8.93 -8.30
C GLU A 45 -5.46 8.85 -6.96
N VAL A 46 -5.60 7.73 -6.24
CA VAL A 46 -4.91 7.51 -4.97
C VAL A 46 -4.13 6.20 -5.02
N GLY A 47 -2.89 6.23 -4.53
CA GLY A 47 -2.15 5.05 -4.08
C GLY A 47 -1.69 5.28 -2.65
N PHE A 48 -1.71 4.24 -1.82
CA PHE A 48 -1.19 4.33 -0.46
C PHE A 48 -0.67 2.99 0.06
N ILE A 49 0.19 3.08 1.06
CA ILE A 49 0.56 1.97 1.94
C ILE A 49 0.30 2.40 3.37
N ALA A 50 -0.29 1.53 4.17
CA ALA A 50 -0.56 1.78 5.58
C ALA A 50 -0.21 0.58 6.44
N LEU A 51 0.23 0.84 7.67
CA LEU A 51 0.54 -0.18 8.69
C LEU A 51 -0.46 -0.07 9.84
N LEU A 52 -0.76 -1.19 10.47
CA LEU A 52 -1.56 -1.23 11.70
C LEU A 52 -0.78 -0.59 12.85
N ASP A 53 -1.49 0.14 13.70
CA ASP A 53 -0.93 0.61 14.96
C ASP A 53 -0.64 -0.57 15.90
N GLU A 54 0.53 -0.57 16.53
CA GLU A 54 0.98 -1.67 17.40
C GLU A 54 0.13 -1.82 18.68
N GLN A 55 -0.45 -0.73 19.16
CA GLN A 55 -1.25 -0.70 20.39
C GLN A 55 -2.75 -0.85 20.11
N ASN A 56 -3.20 -0.41 18.94
CA ASN A 56 -4.60 -0.48 18.52
C ASN A 56 -4.77 -0.84 17.04
N THR A 57 -4.99 -2.12 16.77
CA THR A 57 -5.16 -2.66 15.41
C THR A 57 -6.39 -2.15 14.66
N ASP A 58 -7.28 -1.40 15.29
CA ASP A 58 -8.36 -0.70 14.58
C ASP A 58 -7.88 0.61 13.94
N ILE A 59 -6.65 1.05 14.23
CA ILE A 59 -6.03 2.24 13.66
C ILE A 59 -4.96 1.81 12.67
N ALA A 60 -4.91 2.48 11.52
CA ALA A 60 -3.83 2.35 10.57
C ALA A 60 -3.18 3.71 10.31
N HIS A 61 -1.86 3.71 10.11
CA HIS A 61 -1.05 4.88 9.75
C HIS A 61 -0.60 4.72 8.31
N THR A 62 -0.88 5.71 7.46
CA THR A 62 -0.25 5.73 6.14
C THR A 62 1.24 5.95 6.33
N ILE A 63 2.06 5.18 5.62
CA ILE A 63 3.52 5.40 5.55
C ILE A 63 3.89 6.09 4.24
N THR A 64 3.00 6.02 3.25
CA THR A 64 3.08 6.80 2.03
C THR A 64 1.68 6.96 1.44
N LEU A 65 1.46 8.14 0.88
CA LEU A 65 0.20 8.53 0.27
C LEU A 65 0.49 9.36 -0.98
N TYR A 66 -0.04 8.91 -2.11
CA TYR A 66 0.02 9.61 -3.38
C TYR A 66 -1.41 9.92 -3.82
N VAL A 67 -1.69 11.20 -4.08
CA VAL A 67 -3.01 11.68 -4.50
C VAL A 67 -2.84 12.60 -5.70
N ASN A 68 -3.52 12.30 -6.80
CA ASN A 68 -3.63 13.14 -7.99
C ASN A 68 -2.29 13.69 -8.52
N GLY A 69 -1.28 12.83 -8.67
CA GLY A 69 0.02 13.27 -9.20
C GLY A 69 1.05 13.66 -8.14
N GLN A 70 0.67 13.70 -6.86
CA GLN A 70 1.49 14.29 -5.81
C GLN A 70 1.55 13.44 -4.54
N LEU A 71 2.74 13.35 -3.96
CA LEU A 71 2.92 12.81 -2.61
C LEU A 71 2.26 13.75 -1.59
N GLN A 72 1.62 13.17 -0.58
CA GLN A 72 0.90 13.88 0.47
C GLN A 72 1.45 13.49 1.85
N ASP A 73 1.13 14.33 2.84
CA ASP A 73 1.46 14.03 4.24
C ASP A 73 0.73 12.77 4.73
N ASN A 74 1.42 12.02 5.59
CA ASN A 74 0.89 10.82 6.20
C ASN A 74 -0.09 11.13 7.33
N PHE A 75 -1.07 10.26 7.54
CA PHE A 75 -2.06 10.38 8.61
C PHE A 75 -2.48 9.03 9.19
N ALA A 76 -3.06 9.08 10.38
CA ALA A 76 -3.72 7.95 11.02
C ALA A 76 -5.23 7.96 10.72
N TYR A 77 -5.83 6.78 10.55
CA TYR A 77 -7.26 6.64 10.34
C TYR A 77 -7.83 5.39 10.99
N TYR A 78 -9.12 5.43 11.31
CA TYR A 78 -9.86 4.32 11.88
C TYR A 78 -10.31 3.37 10.75
N LEU A 79 -9.96 2.08 10.88
CA LEU A 79 -10.28 1.04 9.90
C LEU A 79 -11.75 0.62 9.92
N PRO A 80 -12.37 0.34 11.08
CA PRO A 80 -13.75 -0.15 11.08
C PRO A 80 -14.71 0.82 10.39
N GLY A 81 -15.53 0.26 9.49
CA GLY A 81 -16.49 1.02 8.70
C GLY A 81 -15.99 1.46 7.31
N VAL A 82 -14.71 1.28 6.98
CA VAL A 82 -14.16 1.53 5.62
C VAL A 82 -13.68 0.24 4.94
N PRO A 83 -13.55 0.19 3.61
CA PRO A 83 -13.13 -1.02 2.87
C PRO A 83 -11.81 -1.64 3.35
N CYS A 84 -10.88 -0.83 3.87
CA CYS A 84 -9.61 -1.29 4.42
C CYS A 84 -9.78 -2.33 5.55
N HIS A 85 -10.85 -2.26 6.34
CA HIS A 85 -11.13 -3.27 7.37
C HIS A 85 -11.39 -4.65 6.77
N LYS A 86 -12.11 -4.71 5.63
CA LYS A 86 -12.35 -5.98 4.92
C LYS A 86 -11.04 -6.60 4.43
N VAL A 87 -10.09 -5.79 3.99
CA VAL A 87 -8.75 -6.27 3.60
C VAL A 87 -8.06 -7.00 4.75
N MET A 88 -8.20 -6.50 5.99
CA MET A 88 -7.59 -7.15 7.17
C MET A 88 -8.17 -8.54 7.41
N VAL A 89 -9.46 -8.73 7.17
CA VAL A 89 -10.18 -9.99 7.39
C VAL A 89 -10.03 -10.96 6.22
N GLU A 90 -10.19 -10.47 4.99
CA GLU A 90 -10.36 -11.27 3.76
C GLU A 90 -9.11 -11.31 2.86
N GLN A 91 -7.98 -10.72 3.29
CA GLN A 91 -6.71 -10.55 2.54
C GLN A 91 -6.77 -9.59 1.35
N GLU A 92 -7.94 -9.41 0.75
CA GLU A 92 -8.18 -8.44 -0.31
C GLU A 92 -9.58 -7.86 -0.21
N CYS A 93 -9.77 -6.69 -0.79
CA CYS A 93 -11.09 -6.12 -0.99
C CYS A 93 -11.11 -5.32 -2.28
N VAL A 94 -12.12 -5.55 -3.10
CA VAL A 94 -12.39 -4.81 -4.32
C VAL A 94 -13.79 -4.22 -4.20
N VAL A 95 -13.89 -2.91 -4.41
CA VAL A 95 -15.15 -2.18 -4.47
C VAL A 95 -15.16 -1.42 -5.80
N HIS A 96 -16.10 -1.77 -6.68
CA HIS A 96 -16.20 -1.15 -7.99
C HIS A 96 -16.84 0.25 -7.94
N GLU A 97 -17.81 0.42 -7.04
CA GLU A 97 -18.58 1.66 -6.86
C GLU A 97 -19.07 1.72 -5.41
N GLY A 98 -19.27 2.94 -4.90
CA GLY A 98 -19.78 3.18 -3.56
C GLY A 98 -18.77 2.86 -2.47
N ALA A 99 -17.47 2.96 -2.77
CA ALA A 99 -16.42 2.91 -1.76
C ALA A 99 -16.61 4.09 -0.80
N ALA A 100 -17.37 3.86 0.28
CA ALA A 100 -17.60 4.84 1.33
C ALA A 100 -16.31 5.03 2.13
N ILE A 101 -15.43 5.91 1.65
CA ILE A 101 -14.16 6.22 2.30
C ILE A 101 -14.32 7.55 3.04
N MET A 102 -14.53 7.43 4.35
CA MET A 102 -14.56 8.56 5.27
C MET A 102 -13.19 8.66 5.94
N LEU A 103 -12.28 9.40 5.30
CA LEU A 103 -11.03 9.76 5.96
C LEU A 103 -11.23 10.97 6.89
N PRO A 104 -10.37 11.15 7.91
CA PRO A 104 -10.42 12.31 8.77
C PRO A 104 -10.41 13.60 7.94
N ARG A 105 -11.28 14.55 8.31
CA ARG A 105 -11.48 15.83 7.60
C ARG A 105 -10.20 16.65 7.41
N GLU A 106 -9.18 16.38 8.23
CA GLU A 106 -7.88 17.05 8.25
C GLU A 106 -6.89 16.49 7.22
N SER A 107 -7.21 15.34 6.60
CA SER A 107 -6.45 14.80 5.45
C SER A 107 -6.95 15.43 4.14
N ASN A 108 -6.09 16.24 3.51
CA ASN A 108 -6.14 16.79 2.15
C ASN A 108 -7.44 16.67 1.34
N GLY A 109 -8.51 17.31 1.83
CA GLY A 109 -9.81 17.31 1.19
C GLY A 109 -10.43 15.92 1.21
N ALA A 110 -11.48 15.73 2.01
CA ALA A 110 -12.17 14.45 2.15
C ALA A 110 -12.17 13.65 0.84
N LEU A 111 -11.68 12.41 0.86
CA LEU A 111 -11.74 11.46 -0.25
C LEU A 111 -13.19 11.05 -0.58
N SER A 112 -14.17 11.91 -0.31
CA SER A 112 -15.59 11.74 -0.60
C SER A 112 -15.90 11.61 -2.08
N TRP A 113 -14.95 11.96 -2.96
CA TRP A 113 -15.03 11.77 -4.40
C TRP A 113 -14.59 10.37 -4.85
N VAL A 114 -13.97 9.59 -3.96
CA VAL A 114 -13.61 8.20 -4.24
C VAL A 114 -14.88 7.37 -4.40
N ASN A 115 -14.90 6.56 -5.45
CA ASN A 115 -15.99 5.66 -5.76
C ASN A 115 -15.53 4.20 -5.84
N GLY A 116 -14.31 3.96 -6.34
CA GLY A 116 -13.71 2.63 -6.43
C GLY A 116 -12.54 2.44 -5.46
N TYR A 117 -12.31 1.19 -5.05
CA TYR A 117 -11.24 0.81 -4.14
C TYR A 117 -10.70 -0.58 -4.46
N VAL A 118 -9.39 -0.75 -4.40
CA VAL A 118 -8.72 -2.07 -4.37
C VAL A 118 -7.68 -2.05 -3.26
N GLY A 119 -7.70 -3.06 -2.39
CA GLY A 119 -6.74 -3.21 -1.32
C GLY A 119 -6.27 -4.65 -1.16
N ARG A 120 -5.00 -4.80 -0.76
CA ARG A 120 -4.33 -6.08 -0.49
C ARG A 120 -3.65 -6.00 0.88
N ARG A 121 -3.81 -7.04 1.69
CA ARG A 121 -3.19 -7.15 3.00
C ARG A 121 -1.69 -7.42 2.86
N LEU A 122 -0.91 -6.76 3.71
CA LEU A 122 0.49 -7.03 3.94
C LEU A 122 0.61 -7.84 5.22
N ASP A 123 1.14 -9.06 5.10
CA ASP A 123 1.36 -9.96 6.23
C ASP A 123 2.85 -9.97 6.63
N ASN A 124 3.13 -10.14 7.91
CA ASN A 124 4.49 -10.37 8.39
C ASN A 124 4.96 -11.81 8.07
N SER A 125 6.22 -12.13 8.40
CA SER A 125 6.80 -13.46 8.16
C SER A 125 6.08 -14.62 8.88
N HIS A 126 5.24 -14.32 9.86
CA HIS A 126 4.41 -15.28 10.58
C HIS A 126 2.98 -15.39 10.03
N GLY A 127 2.68 -14.70 8.92
CA GLY A 127 1.35 -14.69 8.29
C GLY A 127 0.32 -13.84 9.03
N GLN A 128 0.75 -12.95 9.93
CA GLN A 128 -0.14 -12.06 10.67
C GLN A 128 -0.30 -10.73 9.93
N PRO A 129 -1.50 -10.13 9.92
CA PRO A 129 -1.72 -8.81 9.33
C PRO A 129 -0.78 -7.76 9.94
N MET A 130 -0.06 -7.05 9.07
CA MET A 130 0.83 -5.94 9.43
C MET A 130 0.31 -4.62 8.86
N GLY A 131 -0.43 -4.66 7.76
CA GLY A 131 -0.91 -3.47 7.08
C GLY A 131 -1.57 -3.80 5.74
N LEU A 132 -1.62 -2.81 4.86
CA LEU A 132 -2.19 -2.94 3.53
C LEU A 132 -1.52 -2.00 2.53
N ILE A 133 -1.63 -2.39 1.27
CA ILE A 133 -1.41 -1.54 0.11
C ILE A 133 -2.72 -1.41 -0.66
N GLY A 134 -3.01 -0.23 -1.19
CA GLY A 134 -4.26 -0.02 -1.91
C GLY A 134 -4.26 1.17 -2.85
N VAL A 135 -5.22 1.14 -3.77
CA VAL A 135 -5.51 2.21 -4.71
C VAL A 135 -6.98 2.61 -4.65
N MET A 136 -7.27 3.86 -4.99
CA MET A 136 -8.62 4.40 -5.00
C MET A 136 -8.89 5.16 -6.29
N PHE A 137 -10.12 5.06 -6.76
CA PHE A 137 -10.55 5.60 -8.04
C PHE A 137 -11.69 6.59 -7.84
N LYS A 138 -11.69 7.70 -8.57
CA LYS A 138 -12.84 8.59 -8.69
C LYS A 138 -13.96 7.93 -9.49
N SER A 139 -15.19 8.42 -9.31
CA SER A 139 -16.27 8.09 -10.25
C SER A 139 -15.96 8.69 -11.63
N HIS A 140 -16.19 7.92 -12.69
CA HIS A 140 -16.20 8.42 -14.06
C HIS A 140 -17.52 9.13 -14.37
#